data_AF-A0A938Y033-F1
#
_entry.id   AF-A0A938Y033-F1
#
_cell.length_a   1.000
_cell.length_b   1.000
_cell.length_c   1.000
_cell.angle_alpha   90.00
_cell.angle_beta   90.00
_cell.angle_gamma   90.00
#
_symmetry.space_group_name_H-M   'P 1'
#
loop_
_entity.id
_entity.type
_entity.pdbx_description
1 polymer ?
#
loop_
_entity_poly.entity_id
_entity_poly.type
_entity_poly.pdbx_seq_one_letter_code
_entity_poly.pdbx_strand_id
1 'polypeptide(L)'
;MKVSRAEKYRTRRRVDGEVGRFWMMGLMFSLLVLAFEFLIEIPADAAWLQDMEMALFSASFTLLAFYLLGLTFVFSRQEEAGKVSHQVIIYVWLGAILFHLFLLISNTANQHVYKAGIIMFLGPLFLTVYHFITYLSALRESRREQSQATAASLERSAYQLILEGSKTYEEITRLRTAYPEVEQMLKMNEFYPKLERYILEMQQYLQAEKITAKDVELLEGHFYFLENLLSLAKQHPGVLESRVFSHREENPYG
;
A
#
# COMPACT_ATOMS: atom_id res chain seq x y z
N MET A 1 -10.39 19.09 8.15
CA MET A 1 -11.09 17.80 8.23
C MET A 1 -10.87 17.20 9.61
N LYS A 2 -11.93 16.75 10.30
CA LYS A 2 -11.82 16.08 11.61
C LYS A 2 -11.56 14.59 11.38
N VAL A 3 -10.33 14.15 11.69
CA VAL A 3 -9.90 12.75 11.68
C VAL A 3 -10.89 11.89 12.47
N SER A 4 -11.32 10.75 11.90
CA SER A 4 -12.27 9.84 12.54
C SER A 4 -11.73 9.34 13.89
N ARG A 5 -12.61 9.10 14.88
CA ARG A 5 -12.19 8.56 16.19
C ARG A 5 -11.40 7.24 16.02
N ALA A 6 -11.82 6.39 15.10
CA ALA A 6 -11.13 5.12 14.80
C ALA A 6 -9.72 5.35 14.23
N GLU A 7 -9.58 6.36 13.38
CA GLU A 7 -8.31 6.76 12.75
C GLU A 7 -7.34 7.35 13.79
N LYS A 8 -7.86 8.12 14.76
CA LYS A 8 -7.10 8.62 15.92
C LYS A 8 -6.59 7.50 16.84
N TYR A 9 -7.39 6.45 17.07
CA TYR A 9 -6.97 5.29 17.86
C TYR A 9 -5.92 4.44 17.13
N ARG A 10 -6.06 4.25 15.81
CA ARG A 10 -5.05 3.54 14.98
C ARG A 10 -3.71 4.27 14.97
N THR A 11 -3.72 5.59 14.76
CA THR A 11 -2.49 6.40 14.78
C THR A 11 -1.80 6.34 16.15
N ARG A 12 -2.56 6.42 17.25
CA ARG A 12 -1.99 6.34 18.60
C ARG A 12 -1.31 4.99 18.87
N ARG A 13 -1.98 3.88 18.55
CA ARG A 13 -1.41 2.52 18.73
C ARG A 13 -0.15 2.30 17.86
N ARG A 14 -0.10 2.93 16.69
CA ARG A 14 1.08 2.91 15.81
C ARG A 14 2.27 3.64 16.43
N VAL A 15 2.05 4.85 16.94
CA VAL A 15 3.08 5.62 17.65
C VAL A 15 3.59 4.87 18.88
N ASP A 16 2.68 4.29 19.68
CA ASP A 16 3.06 3.55 20.89
C ASP A 16 3.90 2.30 20.58
N GLY A 17 3.56 1.56 19.52
CA GLY A 17 4.33 0.40 19.07
C GLY A 17 5.71 0.76 18.51
N GLU A 18 5.81 1.88 17.80
CA GLU A 18 7.08 2.39 17.27
C GLU A 18 8.01 2.89 18.39
N VAL A 19 7.46 3.61 19.37
CA VAL A 19 8.19 4.05 20.58
C VAL A 19 8.68 2.85 21.37
N GLY A 20 7.84 1.82 21.55
CA GLY A 20 8.25 0.56 22.22
C GLY A 20 9.41 -0.14 21.53
N ARG A 21 9.42 -0.21 20.19
CA ARG A 21 10.53 -0.80 19.43
C ARG A 21 11.81 0.02 19.56
N PHE A 22 11.72 1.34 19.51
CA PHE A 22 12.87 2.22 19.72
C PHE A 22 13.48 1.99 21.11
N TRP A 23 12.66 1.96 22.17
CA TRP A 23 13.14 1.72 23.53
C TRP A 23 13.71 0.30 23.73
N MET A 24 13.06 -0.73 23.20
CA MET A 24 13.56 -2.11 23.30
C MET A 24 14.90 -2.28 22.60
N MET A 25 15.00 -1.77 21.37
CA MET A 25 16.24 -1.80 20.59
C MET A 25 17.32 -0.95 21.29
N GLY A 26 16.98 0.25 21.75
CA GLY A 26 17.90 1.13 22.47
C GLY A 26 18.41 0.49 23.76
N LEU A 27 17.53 -0.16 24.54
CA LEU A 27 17.90 -0.91 25.73
C LEU A 27 18.83 -2.08 25.41
N MET A 28 18.54 -2.83 24.34
CA MET A 28 19.42 -3.91 23.88
C MET A 28 20.80 -3.39 23.47
N PHE A 29 20.85 -2.26 22.76
CA PHE A 29 22.11 -1.58 22.41
C PHE A 29 22.87 -1.12 23.65
N SER A 30 22.19 -0.47 24.61
CA SER A 30 22.80 -0.05 25.87
C SER A 30 23.34 -1.23 26.68
N LEU A 31 22.61 -2.35 26.75
CA LEU A 31 23.09 -3.57 27.40
C LEU A 31 24.33 -4.15 26.69
N LEU A 32 24.35 -4.15 25.35
CA LEU A 32 25.52 -4.57 24.57
C LEU A 32 26.73 -3.69 24.85
N VAL A 33 26.56 -2.36 24.84
CA VAL A 33 27.65 -1.42 25.13
C VAL A 33 28.15 -1.61 26.56
N LEU A 34 27.27 -1.72 27.55
CA LEU A 34 27.65 -1.98 28.94
C LEU A 34 28.36 -3.31 29.11
N ALA A 35 27.91 -4.36 28.43
CA ALA A 35 28.57 -5.67 28.46
C ALA A 35 29.99 -5.57 27.89
N PHE A 36 30.18 -4.90 26.75
CA PHE A 36 31.51 -4.70 26.17
C PHE A 36 32.42 -3.83 27.05
N GLU A 37 31.88 -2.77 27.65
CA GLU A 37 32.68 -1.85 28.46
C GLU A 37 33.12 -2.50 29.77
N PHE A 38 32.23 -3.23 30.46
CA PHE A 38 32.47 -3.71 31.83
C PHE A 38 32.82 -5.19 31.93
N LEU A 39 32.43 -6.05 30.98
CA LEU A 39 32.64 -7.50 31.07
C LEU A 39 33.79 -8.00 30.18
N ILE A 40 34.28 -7.18 29.26
CA ILE A 40 35.35 -7.57 28.33
C ILE A 40 36.61 -6.78 28.65
N GLU A 41 37.66 -7.50 29.03
CA GLU A 41 39.01 -6.94 29.14
C GLU A 41 39.77 -7.21 27.84
N ILE A 42 40.35 -6.15 27.28
CA ILE A 42 41.12 -6.23 26.04
C ILE A 42 42.57 -5.91 26.41
N PRO A 43 43.48 -6.89 26.40
CA PRO A 43 44.88 -6.67 26.73
C PRO A 43 45.51 -5.70 25.71
N ALA A 44 46.23 -4.69 26.21
CA ALA A 44 46.78 -3.62 25.37
C ALA A 44 47.92 -4.06 24.44
N ASP A 45 48.51 -5.23 24.71
CA ASP A 45 49.62 -5.85 23.99
C ASP A 45 49.17 -7.01 23.08
N ALA A 46 47.85 -7.20 22.91
CA ALA A 46 47.34 -8.23 22.01
C ALA A 46 47.76 -7.98 20.56
N ALA A 47 48.48 -8.94 19.97
CA ALA A 47 48.88 -8.89 18.57
C ALA A 47 47.71 -8.80 17.58
N TRP A 48 46.52 -9.28 17.98
CA TRP A 48 45.32 -9.29 17.14
C TRP A 48 44.57 -7.94 17.10
N LEU A 49 44.97 -6.95 17.90
CA LEU A 49 44.29 -5.65 17.95
C LEU A 49 44.29 -4.94 16.60
N GLN A 50 45.42 -5.00 15.89
CA GLN A 50 45.55 -4.35 14.59
C GLN A 50 44.73 -5.06 13.51
N ASP A 51 44.67 -6.39 13.55
CA ASP A 51 43.82 -7.19 12.67
C ASP A 51 42.33 -6.94 12.93
N MET A 52 41.93 -6.79 14.20
CA MET A 52 40.57 -6.43 14.57
C MET A 52 40.19 -5.05 14.02
N GLU A 53 41.03 -4.03 14.20
CA GLU A 53 40.75 -2.69 13.66
C GLU A 53 40.67 -2.68 12.14
N MET A 54 41.51 -3.47 11.46
CA MET A 54 41.41 -3.63 10.01
C MET A 54 40.08 -4.27 9.61
N ALA A 55 39.64 -5.30 10.34
CA ALA A 55 38.35 -5.94 10.10
C ALA A 55 37.17 -4.97 10.35
N LEU A 56 37.19 -4.20 11.44
CA LEU A 56 36.15 -3.22 11.76
C LEU A 56 36.11 -2.07 10.75
N PHE A 57 37.28 -1.58 10.31
CA PHE A 57 37.40 -0.60 9.23
C PHE A 57 36.77 -1.11 7.93
N SER A 58 37.19 -2.30 7.48
CA SER A 58 36.66 -2.91 6.25
C SER A 58 35.17 -3.17 6.34
N ALA A 59 34.70 -3.72 7.47
CA ALA A 59 33.28 -3.96 7.70
C ALA A 59 32.46 -2.66 7.68
N SER A 60 32.97 -1.59 8.30
CA SER A 60 32.31 -0.27 8.30
C SER A 60 32.16 0.28 6.89
N PHE A 61 33.22 0.19 6.09
CA PHE A 61 33.20 0.65 4.70
C PHE A 61 32.22 -0.18 3.86
N THR A 62 32.27 -1.51 3.97
CA THR A 62 31.37 -2.41 3.24
C THR A 62 29.91 -2.22 3.64
N LEU A 63 29.61 -2.08 4.93
CA LEU A 63 28.25 -1.87 5.41
C LEU A 63 27.70 -0.50 5.00
N LEU A 64 28.51 0.55 5.00
CA LEU A 64 28.11 1.85 4.45
C LEU A 64 27.82 1.73 2.95
N ALA A 65 28.66 1.02 2.19
CA ALA A 65 28.42 0.80 0.76
C ALA A 65 27.11 0.03 0.51
N PHE A 66 26.85 -1.05 1.26
CA PHE A 66 25.58 -1.78 1.19
C PHE A 66 24.39 -0.93 1.63
N TYR A 67 24.57 -0.06 2.63
CA TYR A 67 23.53 0.87 3.05
C TYR A 67 23.18 1.84 1.93
N LEU A 68 24.18 2.48 1.30
CA LEU A 68 23.98 3.38 0.15
C LEU A 68 23.34 2.66 -1.04
N LEU A 69 23.77 1.44 -1.34
CA LEU A 69 23.16 0.61 -2.37
C LEU A 69 21.71 0.25 -2.01
N GLY A 70 21.42 -0.07 -0.75
CA GLY A 70 20.05 -0.27 -0.27
C GLY A 70 19.18 0.97 -0.45
N LEU A 71 19.74 2.16 -0.22
CA LEU A 71 19.03 3.42 -0.42
C LEU A 71 18.65 3.66 -1.88
N THR A 72 19.50 3.32 -2.86
CA THR A 72 19.14 3.50 -4.28
C THR A 72 17.93 2.65 -4.68
N PHE A 73 17.81 1.42 -4.15
CA PHE A 73 16.61 0.60 -4.32
C PHE A 73 15.38 1.20 -3.62
N VAL A 74 15.56 1.80 -2.45
CA VAL A 74 14.49 2.38 -1.63
C VAL A 74 13.95 3.69 -2.23
N PHE A 75 14.83 4.61 -2.64
CA PHE A 75 14.46 5.89 -3.25
C PHE A 75 13.69 5.72 -4.57
N SER A 76 13.90 4.61 -5.29
CA SER A 76 13.12 4.30 -6.49
C SER A 76 11.62 4.07 -6.21
N ARG A 77 11.23 3.85 -4.95
CA ARG A 77 9.87 3.43 -4.58
C ARG A 77 9.12 4.37 -3.63
N GLN A 78 9.78 5.14 -2.77
CA GLN A 78 9.11 6.08 -1.84
C GLN A 78 10.03 7.25 -1.47
N GLU A 79 9.57 8.49 -1.69
CA GLU A 79 10.29 9.73 -1.33
C GLU A 79 10.24 10.06 0.17
N GLU A 80 9.27 9.51 0.93
CA GLU A 80 9.01 9.89 2.33
C GLU A 80 9.46 8.86 3.39
N ALA A 81 10.18 7.82 2.99
CA ALA A 81 10.29 6.63 3.81
C ALA A 81 11.58 6.56 4.65
N GLY A 82 11.54 7.13 5.85
CA GLY A 82 12.54 6.92 6.89
C GLY A 82 12.48 7.98 8.00
N LYS A 83 12.19 7.60 9.25
CA LYS A 83 12.16 8.55 10.38
C LYS A 83 13.54 9.07 10.76
N VAL A 84 14.57 8.26 10.55
CA VAL A 84 15.96 8.66 10.73
C VAL A 84 16.47 9.14 9.39
N SER A 85 16.92 10.39 9.32
CA SER A 85 17.52 10.93 8.10
C SER A 85 18.70 10.07 7.68
N HIS A 86 18.68 9.62 6.42
CA HIS A 86 19.75 8.81 5.87
C HIS A 86 21.11 9.49 5.96
N GLN A 87 21.14 10.82 5.92
CA GLN A 87 22.35 11.62 6.10
C GLN A 87 22.98 11.39 7.47
N VAL A 88 22.17 11.27 8.53
CA VAL A 88 22.68 11.00 9.89
C VAL A 88 23.37 9.64 9.92
N ILE A 89 22.75 8.61 9.32
CA ILE A 89 23.34 7.27 9.25
C ILE A 89 24.65 7.30 8.46
N ILE A 90 24.68 8.00 7.32
CA ILE A 90 25.88 8.16 6.51
C ILE A 90 26.99 8.86 7.30
N TYR A 91 26.70 9.98 7.97
CA TYR A 91 27.71 10.72 8.74
C TYR A 91 28.24 9.93 9.93
N VAL A 92 27.38 9.18 10.62
CA VAL A 92 27.79 8.33 11.75
C VAL A 92 28.68 7.18 11.26
N TRP A 93 28.36 6.56 10.12
CA TRP A 93 29.26 5.58 9.48
C TRP A 93 30.59 6.19 9.03
N LEU A 94 30.57 7.37 8.42
CA LEU A 94 31.80 8.09 8.03
C LEU A 94 32.66 8.40 9.25
N GLY A 95 32.04 8.82 10.36
CA GLY A 95 32.74 9.03 11.63
C GLY A 95 33.40 7.77 12.15
N ALA A 96 32.71 6.62 12.11
CA ALA A 96 33.29 5.33 12.48
C ALA A 96 34.47 4.94 11.57
N ILE A 97 34.34 5.09 10.25
CA ILE A 97 35.40 4.79 9.29
C ILE A 97 36.64 5.67 9.55
N LEU A 98 36.45 6.97 9.76
CA LEU A 98 37.56 7.89 10.06
C LEU A 98 38.21 7.56 11.40
N PHE A 99 37.44 7.14 12.40
CA PHE A 99 37.96 6.73 13.69
C PHE A 99 38.83 5.47 13.57
N HIS A 100 38.35 4.43 12.89
CA HIS A 100 39.15 3.21 12.66
C HIS A 100 40.39 3.48 11.82
N LEU A 101 40.29 4.34 10.80
CA LEU A 101 41.46 4.77 10.02
C LEU A 101 42.48 5.49 10.89
N PHE A 102 42.03 6.36 11.79
CA PHE A 102 42.91 7.03 12.76
C PHE A 102 43.63 6.02 13.67
N LEU A 103 42.95 4.98 14.15
CA LEU A 103 43.58 3.93 14.97
C LEU A 103 44.62 3.12 14.20
N LEU A 104 44.30 2.75 12.96
CA LEU A 104 45.23 2.03 12.08
C LEU A 104 46.51 2.82 11.81
N ILE A 105 46.42 4.15 11.65
CA ILE A 105 47.58 5.02 11.39
C ILE A 105 48.35 5.34 12.67
N SER A 106 47.64 5.66 13.76
CA SER A 106 48.27 6.12 15.01
C SER A 106 48.89 5.00 15.84
N ASN A 107 48.45 3.75 15.65
CA ASN A 107 48.91 2.57 16.39
C ASN A 107 48.95 2.80 17.92
N THR A 108 47.84 3.32 18.46
CA THR A 108 47.72 3.70 19.87
C THR A 108 47.45 2.48 20.75
N ALA A 109 48.39 2.13 21.62
CA ALA A 109 48.28 1.01 22.56
C ALA A 109 47.45 1.37 23.82
N ASN A 110 46.17 1.74 23.64
CA ASN A 110 45.26 2.04 24.75
C ASN A 110 43.97 1.24 24.63
N GLN A 111 43.71 0.38 25.62
CA GLN A 111 42.52 -0.48 25.69
C GLN A 111 41.20 0.28 25.52
N HIS A 112 41.05 1.45 26.13
CA HIS A 112 39.81 2.24 26.05
C HIS A 112 39.53 2.74 24.64
N VAL A 113 40.59 2.96 23.86
CA VAL A 113 40.49 3.43 22.48
C VAL A 113 39.98 2.32 21.56
N TYR A 114 40.44 1.07 21.75
CA TYR A 114 39.91 -0.09 21.03
C TYR A 114 38.46 -0.44 21.41
N LYS A 115 38.11 -0.31 22.70
CA LYS A 115 36.71 -0.43 23.14
C LYS A 115 35.82 0.63 22.49
N ALA A 116 36.29 1.87 22.43
CA ALA A 116 35.60 2.94 21.72
C ALA A 116 35.44 2.62 20.22
N GLY A 117 36.42 1.98 19.58
CA GLY A 117 36.32 1.50 18.20
C GLY A 117 35.17 0.52 18.00
N ILE A 118 35.08 -0.50 18.86
CA ILE A 118 33.97 -1.47 18.82
C ILE A 118 32.61 -0.78 19.01
N ILE A 119 32.50 0.14 19.97
CA ILE A 119 31.26 0.90 20.21
C ILE A 119 30.91 1.79 19.02
N MET A 120 31.91 2.44 18.43
CA MET A 120 31.78 3.29 17.23
C MET A 120 31.37 2.50 15.99
N PHE A 121 31.63 1.19 15.93
CA PHE A 121 31.07 0.30 14.91
C PHE A 121 29.62 -0.11 15.23
N LEU A 122 29.35 -0.50 16.48
CA LEU A 122 28.04 -0.97 16.94
C LEU A 122 26.94 0.10 16.81
N GLY A 123 27.25 1.36 17.09
CA GLY A 123 26.29 2.48 17.01
C GLY A 123 25.68 2.66 15.61
N PRO A 124 26.49 2.93 14.56
CA PRO A 124 26.03 2.99 13.18
C PRO A 124 25.29 1.72 12.74
N LEU A 125 25.83 0.54 13.08
CA LEU A 125 25.19 -0.75 12.76
C LEU A 125 23.77 -0.81 13.33
N PHE A 126 23.61 -0.46 14.60
CA PHE A 126 22.32 -0.41 15.26
C PHE A 126 21.36 0.57 14.58
N LEU A 127 21.83 1.78 14.28
CA LEU A 127 21.03 2.82 13.63
C LEU A 127 20.56 2.36 12.25
N THR A 128 21.43 1.70 11.47
CA THR A 128 21.11 1.11 10.16
C THR A 128 20.08 -0.01 10.27
N VAL A 129 20.24 -0.94 11.21
CA VAL A 129 19.27 -2.03 11.43
C VAL A 129 17.90 -1.46 11.83
N TYR A 130 17.87 -0.54 12.79
CA TYR A 130 16.63 0.12 13.21
C TYR A 130 15.96 0.85 12.04
N HIS A 131 16.75 1.56 11.23
CA HIS A 131 16.26 2.26 10.05
C HIS A 131 15.58 1.29 9.07
N PHE A 132 16.20 0.17 8.71
CA PHE A 132 15.57 -0.80 7.81
C PHE A 132 14.34 -1.48 8.41
N ILE A 133 14.33 -1.81 9.70
CA ILE A 133 13.15 -2.39 10.36
C ILE A 133 11.96 -1.43 10.31
N THR A 134 12.19 -0.14 10.62
CA THR A 134 11.14 0.87 10.57
C THR A 134 10.64 1.11 9.15
N TYR A 135 11.56 1.19 8.18
CA TYR A 135 11.25 1.29 6.76
C TYR A 135 10.39 0.11 6.26
N LEU A 136 10.84 -1.13 6.47
CA LEU A 136 10.13 -2.32 6.00
C LEU A 136 8.76 -2.49 6.69
N SER A 137 8.66 -2.08 7.96
CA SER A 137 7.38 -2.06 8.67
C SER A 137 6.41 -1.05 8.04
N ALA A 138 6.87 0.16 7.74
CA ALA A 138 6.07 1.18 7.07
C ALA A 138 5.62 0.72 5.67
N LEU A 139 6.51 0.07 4.92
CA LEU A 139 6.19 -0.47 3.59
C LEU A 139 5.11 -1.56 3.65
N ARG A 140 5.21 -2.48 4.62
CA ARG A 140 4.19 -3.53 4.82
C ARG A 140 2.83 -2.94 5.16
N GLU A 141 2.79 -1.91 6.02
CA GLU A 141 1.54 -1.27 6.39
C GLU A 141 0.94 -0.50 5.22
N SER A 142 1.75 0.26 4.48
CA SER A 142 1.30 0.98 3.28
C SER A 142 0.68 0.03 2.25
N ARG A 143 1.30 -1.14 2.01
CA ARG A 143 0.71 -2.18 1.14
C ARG A 143 -0.61 -2.72 1.66
N ARG A 144 -0.73 -2.88 2.98
CA ARG A 144 -1.97 -3.33 3.61
C ARG A 144 -3.08 -2.28 3.48
N GLU A 145 -2.78 -1.02 3.72
CA GLU A 145 -3.72 0.09 3.55
C GLU A 145 -4.16 0.21 2.08
N GLN A 146 -3.23 0.12 1.13
CA GLN A 146 -3.55 0.08 -0.31
C GLN A 146 -4.47 -1.10 -0.65
N SER A 147 -4.18 -2.31 -0.15
CA SER A 147 -5.04 -3.47 -0.41
C SER A 147 -6.47 -3.30 0.14
N GLN A 148 -6.61 -2.66 1.31
CA GLN A 148 -7.92 -2.37 1.90
C GLN A 148 -8.67 -1.29 1.10
N ALA A 149 -7.97 -0.25 0.66
CA ALA A 149 -8.55 0.80 -0.18
C ALA A 149 -9.01 0.26 -1.53
N THR A 150 -8.20 -0.59 -2.19
CA THR A 150 -8.57 -1.25 -3.43
C THR A 150 -9.79 -2.15 -3.24
N ALA A 151 -9.82 -2.98 -2.19
CA ALA A 151 -10.96 -3.85 -1.92
C ALA A 151 -12.26 -3.04 -1.70
N ALA A 152 -12.21 -1.98 -0.89
CA ALA A 152 -13.36 -1.10 -0.67
C ALA A 152 -13.80 -0.35 -1.94
N SER A 153 -12.85 0.03 -2.80
CA SER A 153 -13.16 0.65 -4.09
C SER A 153 -13.86 -0.33 -5.03
N LEU A 154 -13.38 -1.58 -5.11
CA LEU A 154 -14.01 -2.62 -5.94
C LEU A 154 -15.43 -2.93 -5.47
N GLU A 155 -15.62 -3.04 -4.15
CA GLU A 155 -16.94 -3.26 -3.56
C GLU A 155 -17.91 -2.12 -3.91
N ARG A 156 -17.47 -0.87 -3.78
CA ARG A 156 -18.27 0.30 -4.15
C ARG A 156 -18.62 0.31 -5.64
N SER A 157 -17.67 0.03 -6.52
CA SER A 157 -17.90 -0.04 -7.97
C SER A 157 -18.90 -1.13 -8.31
N ALA A 158 -18.77 -2.32 -7.75
CA ALA A 158 -19.71 -3.41 -7.96
C ALA A 158 -21.14 -3.03 -7.52
N TYR A 159 -21.32 -2.48 -6.31
CA TYR A 159 -22.65 -2.05 -5.86
C TYR A 159 -23.25 -0.94 -6.73
N GLN A 160 -22.43 -0.01 -7.23
CA GLN A 160 -22.88 1.00 -8.16
C GLN A 160 -23.39 0.38 -9.47
N LEU A 161 -22.64 -0.55 -10.06
CA LEU A 161 -23.04 -1.27 -11.27
C LEU A 161 -24.32 -2.08 -11.07
N ILE A 162 -24.48 -2.75 -9.92
CA ILE A 162 -25.69 -3.50 -9.60
C ILE A 162 -26.90 -2.57 -9.46
N LEU A 163 -26.72 -1.42 -8.80
CA LEU A 163 -27.78 -0.41 -8.65
C LEU A 163 -28.20 0.17 -10.00
N GLU A 164 -27.23 0.55 -10.84
CA GLU A 164 -27.49 1.12 -12.16
C GLU A 164 -28.10 0.07 -13.10
N GLY A 165 -27.59 -1.17 -13.08
CA GLY A 165 -28.16 -2.30 -13.83
C GLY A 165 -29.60 -2.60 -13.43
N SER A 166 -29.92 -2.55 -12.13
CA SER A 166 -31.28 -2.74 -11.63
C SER A 166 -32.25 -1.65 -12.14
N LYS A 167 -31.82 -0.38 -12.12
CA LYS A 167 -32.62 0.72 -12.68
C LYS A 167 -32.83 0.57 -14.19
N THR A 168 -31.80 0.17 -14.92
CA THR A 168 -31.89 -0.09 -16.37
C THR A 168 -32.87 -1.23 -16.66
N TYR A 169 -32.81 -2.32 -15.89
CA TYR A 169 -33.76 -3.43 -15.99
C TYR A 169 -35.21 -2.98 -15.72
N GLU A 170 -35.44 -2.19 -14.67
CA GLU A 170 -36.77 -1.65 -14.36
C GLU A 170 -37.32 -0.79 -15.51
N GLU A 171 -36.48 0.06 -16.12
CA GLU A 171 -36.88 0.89 -17.24
C GLU A 171 -37.21 0.05 -18.49
N ILE A 172 -36.41 -0.97 -18.81
CA ILE A 172 -36.69 -1.91 -19.91
C ILE A 172 -38.02 -2.63 -19.65
N THR A 173 -38.24 -3.06 -18.41
CA THR A 173 -39.48 -3.74 -18.00
C THR A 173 -40.70 -2.81 -18.15
N ARG A 174 -40.57 -1.54 -17.76
CA ARG A 174 -41.62 -0.53 -17.97
C ARG A 174 -41.94 -0.33 -19.44
N LEU A 175 -40.91 -0.18 -20.29
CA LEU A 175 -41.08 -0.02 -21.73
C LEU A 175 -41.73 -1.24 -22.36
N ARG A 176 -41.33 -2.46 -21.95
CA ARG A 176 -41.94 -3.70 -22.40
C ARG A 176 -43.44 -3.77 -22.08
N THR A 177 -43.82 -3.38 -20.86
CA THR A 177 -45.24 -3.40 -20.45
C THR A 177 -46.06 -2.31 -21.13
N ALA A 178 -45.46 -1.15 -21.43
CA ALA A 178 -46.13 -0.04 -22.10
C ALA A 178 -46.26 -0.24 -23.62
N TYR A 179 -45.29 -0.94 -24.25
CA TYR A 179 -45.18 -1.06 -25.70
C TYR A 179 -45.01 -2.54 -26.11
N PRO A 180 -46.06 -3.19 -26.65
CA PRO A 180 -46.01 -4.61 -27.05
C PRO A 180 -44.91 -4.92 -28.09
N GLU A 181 -44.54 -3.95 -28.91
CA GLU A 181 -43.50 -4.08 -29.94
C GLU A 181 -42.12 -4.30 -29.30
N VAL A 182 -41.85 -3.64 -28.17
CA VAL A 182 -40.61 -3.85 -27.40
C VAL A 182 -40.58 -5.26 -26.84
N GLU A 183 -41.72 -5.77 -26.34
CA GLU A 183 -41.82 -7.16 -25.87
C GLU A 183 -41.56 -8.17 -26.99
N GLN A 184 -42.16 -7.95 -28.17
CA GLN A 184 -41.93 -8.80 -29.33
C GLN A 184 -40.47 -8.77 -29.77
N MET A 185 -39.85 -7.58 -29.87
CA MET A 185 -38.44 -7.43 -30.21
C MET A 185 -37.54 -8.18 -29.23
N LEU A 186 -37.79 -8.06 -27.92
CA LEU A 186 -37.00 -8.75 -26.89
C LEU A 186 -37.13 -10.28 -26.97
N LYS A 187 -38.32 -10.80 -27.31
CA LYS A 187 -38.56 -12.25 -27.47
C LYS A 187 -37.95 -12.79 -28.76
N MET A 188 -38.15 -12.12 -29.89
CA MET A 188 -37.69 -12.59 -31.21
C MET A 188 -36.17 -12.63 -31.33
N ASN A 189 -35.45 -11.80 -30.58
CA ASN A 189 -33.99 -11.78 -30.58
C ASN A 189 -33.35 -12.55 -29.41
N GLU A 190 -34.15 -13.29 -28.63
CA GLU A 190 -33.71 -14.03 -27.43
C GLU A 190 -32.98 -13.16 -26.40
N PHE A 191 -33.27 -11.86 -26.38
CA PHE A 191 -32.67 -10.94 -25.40
C PHE A 191 -33.36 -11.05 -24.04
N TYR A 192 -34.64 -11.43 -24.02
CA TYR A 192 -35.39 -11.53 -22.77
C TYR A 192 -34.81 -12.54 -21.76
N PRO A 193 -34.49 -13.80 -22.13
CA PRO A 193 -33.86 -14.73 -21.18
C PRO A 193 -32.47 -14.27 -20.70
N LYS A 194 -31.70 -13.59 -21.57
CA LYS A 194 -30.37 -13.05 -21.23
C LYS A 194 -30.48 -11.87 -20.27
N LEU A 195 -31.46 -10.99 -20.47
CA LEU A 195 -31.79 -9.87 -19.60
C LEU A 195 -32.06 -10.35 -18.16
N GLU A 196 -32.97 -11.33 -18.01
CA GLU A 196 -33.33 -11.92 -16.71
C GLU A 196 -32.15 -12.63 -16.04
N ARG A 197 -31.35 -13.35 -16.82
CA ARG A 197 -30.16 -14.02 -16.30
C ARG A 197 -29.12 -13.02 -15.77
N TYR A 198 -28.78 -12.01 -16.56
CA TYR A 198 -27.72 -11.06 -16.19
C TYR A 198 -28.13 -10.21 -15.00
N ILE A 199 -29.39 -9.78 -14.88
CA ILE A 199 -29.81 -9.05 -13.68
C ILE A 199 -29.75 -9.93 -12.43
N LEU A 200 -30.13 -11.20 -12.53
CA LEU A 200 -30.03 -12.15 -11.41
C LEU A 200 -28.58 -12.37 -11.00
N GLU A 201 -27.69 -12.60 -11.96
CA GLU A 201 -26.25 -12.76 -11.72
C GLU A 201 -25.65 -11.50 -11.06
N MET A 202 -26.05 -10.29 -11.51
CA MET A 202 -25.64 -9.05 -10.86
C MET A 202 -26.14 -8.96 -9.41
N GLN A 203 -27.41 -9.31 -9.14
CA GLN A 203 -27.99 -9.26 -7.78
C GLN A 203 -27.35 -10.25 -6.81
N GLN A 204 -26.87 -11.40 -7.28
CA GLN A 204 -26.18 -12.38 -6.43
C GLN A 204 -24.93 -11.79 -5.76
N TYR A 205 -24.25 -10.82 -6.41
CA TYR A 205 -23.09 -10.16 -5.84
C TYR A 205 -23.40 -9.27 -4.64
N LEU A 206 -24.67 -8.95 -4.35
CA LEU A 206 -25.05 -8.26 -3.11
C LEU A 206 -24.83 -9.11 -1.85
N GLN A 207 -24.73 -10.43 -2.01
CA GLN A 207 -24.48 -11.37 -0.92
C GLN A 207 -23.04 -11.91 -0.92
N ALA A 208 -22.20 -11.46 -1.86
CA ALA A 208 -20.83 -11.93 -1.96
C ALA A 208 -19.98 -11.41 -0.80
N GLU A 209 -19.26 -12.30 -0.11
CA GLU A 209 -18.36 -11.92 0.98
C GLU A 209 -17.15 -11.10 0.50
N LYS A 210 -16.75 -11.29 -0.76
CA LYS A 210 -15.61 -10.62 -1.38
C LYS A 210 -15.88 -10.37 -2.85
N ILE A 211 -15.48 -9.19 -3.31
CA ILE A 211 -15.58 -8.77 -4.70
C ILE A 211 -14.16 -8.56 -5.24
N THR A 212 -13.85 -9.21 -6.35
CA THR A 212 -12.56 -9.10 -7.03
C THR A 212 -12.66 -8.20 -8.26
N ALA A 213 -11.52 -7.81 -8.84
CA ALA A 213 -11.49 -7.04 -10.07
C ALA A 213 -12.18 -7.76 -11.25
N LYS A 214 -12.05 -9.09 -11.31
CA LYS A 214 -12.71 -9.90 -12.34
C LYS A 214 -14.24 -9.91 -12.18
N ASP A 215 -14.72 -9.86 -10.94
CA ASP A 215 -16.15 -9.75 -10.66
C ASP A 215 -16.70 -8.41 -11.13
N VAL A 216 -15.95 -7.32 -10.88
CA VAL A 216 -16.33 -5.98 -11.39
C VAL A 216 -16.37 -5.97 -12.92
N GLU A 217 -15.37 -6.54 -13.59
CA GLU A 217 -15.33 -6.63 -15.06
C GLU A 217 -16.53 -7.41 -15.61
N LEU A 218 -16.94 -8.51 -14.95
CA LEU A 218 -18.13 -9.26 -15.32
C LEU A 218 -19.40 -8.42 -15.14
N LEU A 219 -19.53 -7.71 -14.02
CA LEU A 219 -20.65 -6.81 -13.73
C LEU A 219 -20.73 -5.67 -14.76
N GLU A 220 -19.60 -5.10 -15.17
CA GLU A 220 -19.54 -4.10 -16.25
C GLU A 220 -20.05 -4.69 -17.57
N GLY A 221 -19.61 -5.89 -17.94
CA GLY A 221 -20.08 -6.58 -19.14
C GLY A 221 -21.60 -6.80 -19.14
N HIS A 222 -22.16 -7.23 -18.00
CA HIS A 222 -23.61 -7.35 -17.82
C HIS A 222 -24.31 -6.00 -17.91
N PHE A 223 -23.79 -4.98 -17.22
CA PHE A 223 -24.35 -3.63 -17.24
C PHE A 223 -24.39 -3.06 -18.66
N TYR A 224 -23.30 -3.15 -19.43
CA TYR A 224 -23.26 -2.64 -20.80
C TYR A 224 -24.21 -3.39 -21.74
N PHE A 225 -24.43 -4.68 -21.53
CA PHE A 225 -25.47 -5.40 -22.25
C PHE A 225 -26.86 -4.81 -21.96
N LEU A 226 -27.19 -4.56 -20.68
CA LEU A 226 -28.45 -3.96 -20.27
C LEU A 226 -28.63 -2.55 -20.85
N GLU A 227 -27.59 -1.72 -20.79
CA GLU A 227 -27.61 -0.35 -21.29
C GLU A 227 -27.85 -0.32 -22.81
N ASN A 228 -27.14 -1.17 -23.57
CA ASN A 228 -27.34 -1.30 -25.01
C ASN A 228 -28.76 -1.76 -25.34
N LEU A 229 -29.31 -2.71 -24.57
CA LEU A 229 -30.67 -3.18 -24.75
C LEU A 229 -31.70 -2.09 -24.48
N LEU A 230 -31.49 -1.27 -23.45
CA LEU A 230 -32.32 -0.11 -23.16
C LEU A 230 -32.27 0.93 -24.29
N SER A 231 -31.08 1.17 -24.85
CA SER A 231 -30.91 2.07 -25.99
C SER A 231 -31.72 1.58 -27.20
N LEU A 232 -31.61 0.30 -27.55
CA LEU A 232 -32.39 -0.32 -28.63
C LEU A 232 -33.91 -0.23 -28.37
N ALA A 233 -34.35 -0.52 -27.15
CA ALA A 233 -35.76 -0.43 -26.77
C ALA A 233 -36.31 1.00 -26.92
N LYS A 234 -35.52 2.02 -26.53
CA LYS A 234 -35.89 3.44 -26.68
C LYS A 234 -35.90 3.91 -28.14
N GLN A 235 -35.07 3.31 -29.00
CA GLN A 235 -34.97 3.63 -30.42
C GLN A 235 -36.02 2.89 -31.28
N HIS A 236 -36.81 2.00 -30.69
CA HIS A 236 -37.83 1.28 -31.44
C HIS A 236 -38.88 2.25 -32.02
N PRO A 237 -39.28 2.14 -33.31
CA PRO A 237 -40.17 3.10 -33.97
C PRO A 237 -41.48 3.37 -33.21
N GLY A 238 -42.16 2.34 -32.70
CA GLY A 238 -43.38 2.51 -31.88
C GLY A 238 -43.18 3.30 -30.58
N VAL A 239 -41.97 3.28 -30.00
CA VAL A 239 -41.63 4.08 -28.80
C VAL A 239 -41.26 5.51 -29.18
N LEU A 240 -40.54 5.70 -30.27
CA LEU A 240 -40.18 7.03 -30.78
C LEU A 240 -41.42 7.80 -31.25
N GLU A 241 -42.27 7.16 -32.04
CA GLU A 241 -43.49 7.75 -32.57
C GLU A 241 -44.46 8.11 -31.44
N SER A 242 -44.66 7.21 -30.48
CA SER A 242 -45.53 7.50 -29.32
C SER A 242 -45.01 8.66 -28.47
N ARG A 243 -43.70 8.77 -28.23
CA ARG A 243 -43.09 9.93 -27.55
C ARG A 243 -43.32 11.23 -28.31
N VAL A 244 -43.09 11.22 -29.62
CA VAL A 244 -43.31 12.38 -30.50
C VAL A 244 -44.79 12.77 -30.51
N PHE A 245 -45.71 11.81 -30.53
CA PHE A 245 -47.15 12.06 -30.46
C PHE A 245 -47.59 12.61 -29.10
N SER A 246 -47.14 12.04 -27.98
CA SER A 246 -47.45 12.59 -26.64
C SER A 246 -46.91 14.01 -26.45
N HIS A 247 -45.74 14.33 -27.02
CA HIS A 247 -45.20 15.69 -26.96
C HIS A 247 -45.96 16.68 -27.85
N ARG A 248 -46.61 16.19 -28.91
CA ARG A 248 -47.46 16.98 -29.82
C ARG A 248 -48.83 17.27 -29.22
N GLU A 249 -49.36 16.36 -28.39
CA GLU A 249 -50.60 16.59 -27.63
C GLU A 249 -50.40 17.55 -26.45
N GLU A 250 -49.23 17.55 -25.81
CA GLU A 250 -48.90 18.49 -24.72
C GLU A 250 -48.63 19.93 -25.21
N ASN A 251 -48.31 20.14 -26.49
CA ASN A 251 -48.09 21.46 -27.05
C ASN A 251 -48.88 21.66 -28.37
N PRO A 252 -50.19 21.99 -28.28
CA PRO A 252 -51.08 22.09 -29.44
C PRO A 252 -50.84 23.33 -30.32
N TYR A 253 -49.80 24.14 -30.04
CA TYR A 253 -49.47 25.37 -30.76
C TYR A 253 -48.01 25.40 -31.26
N GLY A 254 -47.62 24.35 -31.99
CA GLY A 254 -46.49 24.36 -32.92
C GLY A 254 -47.01 24.26 -34.35
#